data_AF-A0A0S7XIU1-F1
#
_entry.id   AF-A0A0S7XIU1-F1
#
_cell.length_a   1.000
_cell.length_b   1.000
_cell.length_c   1.000
_cell.angle_alpha   90.00
_cell.angle_beta   90.00
_cell.angle_gamma   90.00
#
_symmetry.space_group_name_H-M   'P 1'
#
loop_
_entity.id
_entity.type
_entity.pdbx_description
1 polymer ?
#
loop_
_entity_poly.entity_id
_entity_poly.type
_entity_poly.pdbx_seq_one_letter_code
_entity_poly.pdbx_strand_id
1 'polypeptide(L)'
;SRMVFTACCLAEFLRNLGFKAIACGNDTALSIPLAIDAGLGELGRNGLLITEKYGPRVRLCKVLTNAPLVPDEPIEFGVRRFCEVCKKCATTCPPGAISEGGMISEGVCKSNNPGILKWYVDVEKCLNFWHHNRTSCSNCIRSCPFNKPEHLIHDAARIFIKAKSGLLDWALVKIDDTLGYGKQKSVHGR
;
A
#
# COMPACT_ATOMS: atom_id res chain seq x y z
N SER A 1 -3.81 -20.93 -1.35
CA SER A 1 -3.71 -19.45 -1.17
C SER A 1 -4.01 -19.10 0.28
N ARG A 2 -3.16 -18.30 0.95
CA ARG A 2 -3.34 -17.94 2.39
C ARG A 2 -4.55 -17.03 2.64
N MET A 3 -4.86 -16.12 1.72
CA MET A 3 -6.01 -15.21 1.84
C MET A 3 -7.33 -15.98 1.89
N VAL A 4 -7.51 -16.92 0.96
CA VAL A 4 -8.72 -17.75 0.86
C VAL A 4 -8.90 -18.56 2.14
N PHE A 5 -7.84 -19.26 2.57
CA PHE A 5 -7.88 -20.04 3.82
C PHE A 5 -8.30 -19.17 5.01
N THR A 6 -7.65 -18.02 5.21
CA THR A 6 -7.91 -17.13 6.35
C THR A 6 -9.35 -16.60 6.33
N ALA A 7 -9.81 -16.07 5.20
CA ALA A 7 -11.15 -15.50 5.10
C ALA A 7 -12.25 -16.56 5.24
N CYS A 8 -12.06 -17.75 4.64
CA CYS A 8 -13.04 -18.84 4.74
C CYS A 8 -13.13 -19.40 6.16
N CYS A 9 -11.99 -19.63 6.83
CA CYS A 9 -11.98 -20.11 8.22
C CYS A 9 -12.64 -19.10 9.17
N LEU A 10 -12.35 -17.81 9.03
CA LEU A 10 -12.98 -16.78 9.86
C LEU A 10 -14.49 -16.68 9.59
N ALA A 11 -14.91 -16.71 8.33
CA ALA A 11 -16.32 -16.66 7.99
C ALA A 11 -17.07 -17.91 8.49
N GLU A 12 -16.45 -19.08 8.43
CA GLU A 12 -17.03 -20.31 8.96
C GLU A 12 -17.15 -20.29 10.48
N PHE A 13 -16.12 -19.77 11.16
CA PHE A 13 -16.19 -19.53 12.61
C PHE A 13 -17.38 -18.63 12.98
N LEU A 14 -17.56 -17.49 12.29
CA LEU A 14 -18.68 -16.58 12.53
C LEU A 14 -20.05 -17.21 12.22
N ARG A 15 -20.14 -18.03 11.17
CA ARG A 15 -21.37 -18.79 10.87
C ARG A 15 -21.73 -19.79 11.95
N ASN A 16 -20.75 -20.48 12.52
CA ASN A 16 -20.96 -21.40 13.63
C ASN A 16 -21.39 -20.70 14.93
N LEU A 17 -21.11 -19.40 15.07
CA LEU A 17 -21.64 -18.55 16.15
C LEU A 17 -23.05 -18.01 15.85
N GLY A 18 -23.65 -18.34 14.70
CA GLY A 18 -25.00 -17.91 14.31
C GLY A 18 -25.06 -16.61 13.52
N PHE A 19 -23.93 -16.05 13.10
CA PHE A 19 -23.88 -14.81 12.32
C PHE A 19 -23.82 -15.08 10.81
N LYS A 20 -24.30 -14.14 10.00
CA LYS A 20 -24.04 -14.11 8.56
C LYS A 20 -22.61 -13.63 8.34
N ALA A 21 -21.84 -14.34 7.52
CA ALA A 21 -20.48 -13.96 7.18
C ALA A 21 -20.16 -14.31 5.73
N ILE A 22 -19.68 -13.32 4.97
CA ILE A 22 -19.31 -13.41 3.56
C ILE A 22 -17.79 -13.25 3.46
N ALA A 23 -17.09 -14.34 3.11
CA ALA A 23 -15.65 -14.30 2.86
C ALA A 23 -15.38 -13.68 1.48
N CYS A 24 -14.48 -12.69 1.41
CA CYS A 24 -14.15 -12.01 0.17
C CYS A 24 -12.62 -11.95 -0.03
N GLY A 25 -12.20 -12.20 -1.27
CA GLY A 25 -10.80 -12.08 -1.71
C GLY A 25 -10.49 -10.66 -2.20
N ASN A 26 -10.15 -10.54 -3.48
CA ASN A 26 -9.93 -9.24 -4.14
C ASN A 26 -11.23 -8.59 -4.67
N ASP A 27 -12.37 -9.27 -4.51
CA ASP A 27 -13.69 -8.97 -5.08
C ASP A 27 -14.65 -8.32 -4.07
N THR A 28 -15.90 -8.08 -4.47
CA THR A 28 -17.03 -7.59 -3.65
C THR A 28 -16.92 -6.15 -3.14
N ALA A 29 -15.77 -5.73 -2.61
CA ALA A 29 -15.54 -4.40 -2.07
C ALA A 29 -14.06 -4.00 -2.20
N LEU A 30 -13.79 -2.69 -2.22
CA LEU A 30 -12.44 -2.15 -2.32
C LEU A 30 -11.70 -2.39 -0.99
N SER A 31 -10.66 -3.23 -1.03
CA SER A 31 -9.92 -3.61 0.20
C SER A 31 -9.14 -2.46 0.84
N ILE A 32 -8.63 -1.51 0.05
CA ILE A 32 -7.77 -0.43 0.57
C ILE A 32 -8.54 0.53 1.46
N PRO A 33 -9.69 1.11 1.05
CA PRO A 33 -10.50 1.95 1.93
C PRO A 33 -10.91 1.22 3.23
N LEU A 34 -11.43 -0.01 3.12
CA LEU A 34 -11.83 -0.79 4.29
C LEU A 34 -10.68 -1.04 5.28
N ALA A 35 -9.45 -1.24 4.78
CA ALA A 35 -8.30 -1.44 5.62
C ALA A 35 -7.80 -0.14 6.28
N ILE A 36 -8.02 1.01 5.65
CA ILE A 36 -7.75 2.33 6.26
C ILE A 36 -8.76 2.57 7.39
N ASP A 37 -10.05 2.37 7.11
CA ASP A 37 -11.13 2.54 8.08
C ASP A 37 -10.96 1.61 9.28
N ALA A 38 -10.48 0.38 9.06
CA ALA A 38 -10.15 -0.59 10.11
C ALA A 38 -8.77 -0.38 10.78
N GLY A 39 -8.13 0.78 10.60
CA GLY A 39 -6.89 1.12 11.30
C GLY A 39 -5.66 0.30 10.91
N LEU A 40 -5.65 -0.39 9.77
CA LEU A 40 -4.52 -1.25 9.37
C LEU A 40 -3.36 -0.47 8.74
N GLY A 41 -3.58 0.77 8.29
CA GLY A 41 -2.55 1.56 7.64
C GLY A 41 -3.04 2.85 6.97
N GLU A 42 -2.14 3.51 6.26
CA GLU A 42 -2.40 4.74 5.51
C GLU A 42 -2.27 4.51 4.00
N LEU A 43 -2.92 5.35 3.18
CA LEU A 43 -2.80 5.32 1.72
C LEU A 43 -1.44 5.86 1.26
N GLY A 44 -0.68 5.05 0.53
CA GLY A 44 0.56 5.49 -0.12
C GLY A 44 0.36 6.08 -1.51
N ARG A 45 1.34 6.86 -2.00
CA ARG A 45 1.37 7.39 -3.39
C ARG A 45 1.23 6.31 -4.46
N ASN A 46 1.69 5.09 -4.17
CA ASN A 46 1.57 3.93 -5.08
C ASN A 46 0.16 3.34 -5.14
N GLY A 47 -0.83 3.93 -4.47
CA GLY A 47 -2.22 3.45 -4.42
C GLY A 47 -2.44 2.21 -3.55
N LEU A 48 -1.43 1.81 -2.77
CA LEU A 48 -1.49 0.66 -1.86
C LEU A 48 -1.57 1.13 -0.40
N LEU A 49 -2.05 0.23 0.47
CA LEU A 49 -2.04 0.41 1.91
C LEU A 49 -0.60 0.27 2.39
N ILE A 50 -0.12 1.23 3.16
CA ILE A 50 1.15 1.17 3.87
C ILE A 50 0.83 0.83 5.32
N THR A 51 1.34 -0.30 5.79
CA THR A 51 1.23 -0.73 7.20
C THR A 51 2.49 -0.34 7.97
N GLU A 52 2.41 -0.10 9.27
CA GLU A 52 3.58 0.28 10.09
C GLU A 52 4.70 -0.78 10.00
N LYS A 53 4.33 -2.06 10.12
CA LYS A 53 5.28 -3.17 10.21
C LYS A 53 5.80 -3.64 8.85
N TYR A 54 4.94 -3.73 7.84
CA TYR A 54 5.28 -4.39 6.57
C TYR A 54 5.29 -3.43 5.37
N GLY A 55 5.00 -2.15 5.59
CA GLY A 55 4.82 -1.18 4.52
C GLY A 55 3.76 -1.66 3.51
N PRO A 56 4.00 -1.50 2.20
CA PRO A 56 3.08 -1.99 1.16
C PRO A 56 3.15 -3.50 0.90
N ARG A 57 4.00 -4.26 1.60
CA ARG A 57 4.23 -5.69 1.33
C ARG A 57 3.21 -6.58 2.07
N VAL A 58 1.92 -6.23 1.92
CA VAL A 58 0.79 -6.96 2.51
C VAL A 58 -0.26 -7.25 1.45
N ARG A 59 -0.98 -8.36 1.61
CA ARG A 59 -2.17 -8.70 0.84
C ARG A 59 -3.37 -8.66 1.78
N LEU A 60 -4.49 -8.14 1.31
CA LEU A 60 -5.69 -7.91 2.11
C LEU A 60 -6.82 -8.81 1.63
N CYS A 61 -7.49 -9.48 2.57
CA CYS A 61 -8.80 -10.09 2.40
C CYS A 61 -9.74 -9.55 3.48
N LYS A 62 -11.04 -9.76 3.32
CA LYS A 62 -12.06 -9.24 4.25
C LYS A 62 -13.21 -10.22 4.41
N VAL A 63 -13.88 -10.15 5.56
CA VAL A 63 -15.12 -10.87 5.83
C VAL A 63 -16.17 -9.83 6.19
N LEU A 64 -17.27 -9.78 5.45
CA LEU A 64 -18.41 -8.92 5.77
C LEU A 64 -19.38 -9.72 6.65
N THR A 65 -19.77 -9.17 7.81
CA THR A 65 -20.61 -9.89 8.77
C THR A 65 -21.60 -8.96 9.46
N ASN A 66 -22.68 -9.54 9.99
CA ASN A 66 -23.61 -8.86 10.90
C ASN A 66 -23.31 -9.11 12.39
N ALA A 67 -22.19 -9.77 12.70
CA ALA A 67 -21.75 -9.92 14.08
C ALA A 67 -21.51 -8.53 14.71
N PRO A 68 -21.98 -8.28 15.95
CA PRO A 68 -21.69 -7.03 16.63
C PRO A 68 -20.20 -7.00 17.01
N LEU A 69 -19.46 -6.05 16.45
CA LEU A 69 -18.04 -5.84 16.69
C LEU A 69 -17.80 -4.38 17.09
N VAL A 70 -16.78 -4.14 17.91
CA VAL A 70 -16.29 -2.80 18.19
C VAL A 70 -15.41 -2.36 17.02
N PRO A 71 -15.73 -1.27 16.31
CA PRO A 71 -14.88 -0.77 15.23
C PRO A 71 -13.54 -0.27 15.78
N ASP A 72 -12.46 -0.54 15.04
CA ASP A 72 -11.19 0.16 15.21
C ASP A 72 -11.27 1.57 14.58
N GLU A 73 -10.32 2.43 14.94
CA GLU A 73 -10.19 3.78 14.38
C GLU A 73 -9.07 3.84 13.33
N PRO A 74 -9.20 4.69 12.30
CA PRO A 74 -8.12 4.97 11.36
C PRO A 74 -6.84 5.44 12.08
N ILE A 75 -5.69 5.03 11.56
CA ILE A 75 -4.37 5.42 12.11
C ILE A 75 -3.65 6.39 11.19
N GLU A 76 -2.83 7.26 11.79
CA GLU A 76 -1.91 8.13 11.07
C GLU A 76 -0.49 8.03 11.61
N PHE A 77 0.46 7.68 10.75
CA PHE A 77 1.88 7.59 11.10
C PHE A 77 2.79 8.30 10.08
N GLY A 78 2.22 9.16 9.25
CA GLY A 78 2.95 10.14 8.44
C GLY A 78 3.22 9.71 6.99
N VAL A 79 2.57 8.65 6.50
CA VAL A 79 2.76 8.16 5.12
C VAL A 79 2.41 9.21 4.09
N ARG A 80 1.30 9.96 4.28
CA ARG A 80 0.88 11.01 3.35
C ARG A 80 1.97 12.08 3.20
N ARG A 81 2.40 12.67 4.31
CA ARG A 81 3.47 13.69 4.33
C ARG A 81 4.77 13.16 3.72
N PHE A 82 5.19 11.96 4.11
CA PHE A 82 6.40 11.36 3.57
C PHE A 82 6.30 11.11 2.05
N CYS A 83 5.13 10.72 1.55
CA CYS A 83 4.87 10.51 0.13
C CYS A 83 4.90 11.79 -0.70
N GLU A 84 4.65 12.96 -0.11
CA GLU A 84 4.74 14.26 -0.81
C GLU A 84 6.16 14.55 -1.30
N VAL A 85 7.17 14.23 -0.48
CA VAL A 85 8.59 14.45 -0.79
C VAL A 85 9.27 13.23 -1.42
N CYS A 86 8.89 12.01 -1.06
CA CYS A 86 9.62 10.79 -1.42
C CYS A 86 9.60 10.48 -2.92
N LYS A 87 8.39 10.40 -3.52
CA LYS A 87 8.15 10.13 -4.95
C LYS A 87 8.84 8.89 -5.56
N LYS A 88 9.57 8.09 -4.78
CA LYS A 88 10.41 6.97 -5.26
C LYS A 88 9.64 5.89 -6.02
N CYS A 89 8.40 5.60 -5.62
CA CYS A 89 7.55 4.66 -6.35
C CYS A 89 7.14 5.17 -7.74
N ALA A 90 7.02 6.49 -7.92
CA ALA A 90 6.73 7.12 -9.20
C ALA A 90 7.95 7.10 -10.12
N THR A 91 9.10 7.55 -9.63
CA THR A 91 10.35 7.60 -10.40
C THR A 91 10.84 6.22 -10.86
N THR A 92 10.51 5.17 -10.10
CA THR A 92 10.91 3.78 -10.41
C THR A 92 9.84 2.97 -11.13
N CYS A 93 8.66 3.54 -11.42
CA CYS A 93 7.56 2.86 -12.10
C CYS A 93 7.89 2.69 -13.59
N PRO A 94 8.12 1.47 -14.12
CA PRO A 94 8.51 1.32 -15.53
C PRO A 94 7.52 1.91 -16.54
N PRO A 95 6.18 1.78 -16.37
CA PRO A 95 5.24 2.40 -17.30
C PRO A 95 4.88 3.86 -16.97
N GLY A 96 5.51 4.49 -15.96
CA GLY A 96 5.15 5.86 -15.55
C GLY A 96 3.70 5.99 -15.07
N ALA A 97 3.14 4.93 -14.47
CA ALA A 97 1.73 4.87 -14.08
C ALA A 97 1.40 5.65 -12.79
N ILE A 98 2.41 6.03 -12.01
CA ILE A 98 2.26 6.71 -10.72
C ILE A 98 2.77 8.14 -10.89
N SER A 99 1.94 9.13 -10.55
CA SER A 99 2.28 10.54 -10.69
C SER A 99 3.31 11.01 -9.66
N GLU A 100 4.24 11.88 -10.09
CA GLU A 100 5.12 12.66 -9.22
C GLU A 100 4.47 13.95 -8.69
N GLY A 101 3.29 14.30 -9.22
CA GLY A 101 2.52 15.48 -8.86
C GLY A 101 1.78 15.38 -7.54
N GLY A 102 0.94 16.38 -7.28
CA GLY A 102 0.02 16.41 -6.14
C GLY A 102 -1.11 15.38 -6.25
N MET A 103 -1.91 15.30 -5.18
CA MET A 103 -3.17 14.55 -5.21
C MET A 103 -4.21 15.32 -6.03
N ILE A 104 -5.10 14.57 -6.69
CA ILE A 104 -6.23 15.10 -7.48
C ILE A 104 -7.50 14.35 -7.08
N SER A 105 -8.67 14.76 -7.57
CA SER A 105 -9.97 14.16 -7.21
C SER A 105 -10.67 13.47 -8.39
N GLU A 106 -10.26 13.75 -9.62
CA GLU A 106 -10.97 13.38 -10.85
C GLU A 106 -10.63 11.96 -11.33
N GLY A 107 -9.52 11.39 -10.86
CA GLY A 107 -8.94 10.20 -11.48
C GLY A 107 -8.19 10.49 -12.78
N VAL A 108 -7.40 9.53 -13.25
CA VAL A 108 -6.59 9.67 -14.48
C VAL A 108 -7.00 8.69 -15.60
N CYS A 109 -7.92 7.77 -15.30
CA CYS A 109 -8.48 6.82 -16.27
C CYS A 109 -9.88 6.37 -15.83
N LYS A 110 -10.65 5.75 -16.74
CA LYS A 110 -12.01 5.23 -16.47
C LYS A 110 -12.07 4.15 -15.38
N SER A 111 -10.94 3.51 -15.10
CA SER A 111 -10.80 2.47 -14.08
C SER A 111 -10.50 3.05 -12.69
N ASN A 112 -10.57 4.39 -12.54
CA ASN A 112 -10.49 5.06 -11.26
C ASN A 112 -11.88 5.48 -10.77
N ASN A 113 -12.11 5.39 -9.45
CA ASN A 113 -13.30 5.94 -8.82
C ASN A 113 -13.04 7.42 -8.42
N PRO A 114 -13.66 8.41 -9.09
CA PRO A 114 -13.43 9.84 -8.83
C PRO A 114 -14.08 10.29 -7.51
N GLY A 115 -13.84 11.54 -7.11
CA GLY A 115 -14.46 12.21 -5.97
C GLY A 115 -13.66 12.18 -4.67
N ILE A 116 -12.47 11.55 -4.66
CA ILE A 116 -11.63 11.44 -3.45
C ILE A 116 -10.24 11.99 -3.75
N LEU A 117 -9.78 12.95 -2.93
CA LEU A 117 -8.45 13.52 -3.05
C LEU A 117 -7.38 12.47 -2.71
N LYS A 118 -6.65 11.98 -3.74
CA LYS A 118 -5.55 11.02 -3.57
C LYS A 118 -4.58 11.03 -4.75
N TRP A 119 -3.48 10.29 -4.62
CA TRP A 119 -2.63 9.95 -5.76
C TRP A 119 -3.28 8.84 -6.56
N TYR A 120 -3.92 9.21 -7.67
CA TYR A 120 -4.46 8.25 -8.60
C TYR A 120 -3.33 7.59 -9.40
N VAL A 121 -3.38 6.26 -9.46
CA VAL A 121 -2.52 5.46 -10.33
C VAL A 121 -3.27 5.24 -11.65
N ASP A 122 -2.58 5.43 -12.76
CA ASP A 122 -3.03 5.00 -14.08
C ASP A 122 -2.97 3.47 -14.14
N VAL A 123 -4.04 2.85 -13.64
CA VAL A 123 -4.11 1.38 -13.48
C VAL A 123 -4.13 0.67 -14.83
N GLU A 124 -4.55 1.35 -15.90
CA GLU A 124 -4.54 0.81 -17.25
C GLU A 124 -3.10 0.72 -17.78
N LYS A 125 -2.28 1.76 -17.61
CA LYS A 125 -0.83 1.68 -17.90
C LYS A 125 -0.13 0.62 -17.04
N CYS A 126 -0.47 0.55 -15.75
CA CYS A 126 0.10 -0.44 -14.84
C CYS A 126 -0.20 -1.88 -15.31
N LEU A 127 -1.46 -2.18 -15.64
CA LEU A 127 -1.87 -3.50 -16.11
C LEU A 127 -1.30 -3.83 -17.49
N ASN A 128 -1.27 -2.87 -18.41
CA ASN A 128 -0.66 -3.04 -19.72
C ASN A 128 0.82 -3.43 -19.59
N PHE A 129 1.55 -2.87 -18.63
CA PHE A 129 2.93 -3.27 -18.37
C PHE A 129 3.06 -4.73 -17.93
N TRP A 130 2.10 -5.27 -17.18
CA TRP A 130 2.15 -6.69 -16.77
C TRP A 130 2.06 -7.61 -17.99
N HIS A 131 1.29 -7.24 -19.00
CA HIS A 131 1.20 -7.97 -20.26
C HIS A 131 2.54 -7.97 -20.99
N HIS A 132 3.18 -6.80 -21.14
CA HIS A 132 4.50 -6.67 -21.76
C HIS A 132 5.59 -7.42 -20.99
N ASN A 133 5.55 -7.35 -19.66
CA ASN A 133 6.50 -8.01 -18.77
C ASN A 133 6.20 -9.52 -18.59
N ARG A 134 5.10 -10.03 -19.16
CA ARG A 134 4.64 -11.43 -19.09
C ARG A 134 4.45 -11.98 -17.66
N THR A 135 4.38 -11.09 -16.67
CA THR A 135 4.18 -11.44 -15.26
C THR A 135 3.77 -10.21 -14.46
N SER A 136 3.30 -10.44 -13.24
CA SER A 136 2.98 -9.37 -12.30
C SER A 136 4.20 -8.50 -11.99
N CYS A 137 4.02 -7.18 -11.98
CA CYS A 137 5.02 -6.23 -11.48
C CYS A 137 4.98 -6.16 -9.94
N SER A 138 5.97 -5.52 -9.32
CA SER A 138 5.98 -5.12 -7.90
C SER A 138 7.04 -4.05 -7.60
N ASN A 139 7.46 -3.28 -8.61
CA ASN A 139 8.55 -2.31 -8.47
C ASN A 139 8.23 -1.20 -7.46
N CYS A 140 6.98 -0.72 -7.43
CA CYS A 140 6.53 0.26 -6.45
C CYS A 140 6.51 -0.26 -5.01
N ILE A 141 6.34 -1.57 -4.80
CA ILE A 141 6.45 -2.21 -3.48
C ILE A 141 7.92 -2.32 -3.10
N ARG A 142 8.76 -2.83 -4.01
CA ARG A 142 10.21 -2.99 -3.78
C ARG A 142 10.90 -1.67 -3.45
N SER A 143 10.59 -0.60 -4.17
CA SER A 143 11.28 0.69 -4.04
C SER A 143 10.79 1.53 -2.86
N CYS A 144 9.65 1.19 -2.26
CA CYS A 144 9.07 1.95 -1.16
C CYS A 144 9.99 1.94 0.09
N PRO A 145 10.33 3.11 0.67
CA PRO A 145 11.10 3.18 1.91
C PRO A 145 10.43 2.51 3.12
N PHE A 146 9.10 2.34 3.12
CA PHE A 146 8.41 1.59 4.17
C PHE A 146 8.56 0.07 4.02
N ASN A 147 8.99 -0.44 2.87
CA ASN A 147 9.22 -1.86 2.62
C ASN A 147 10.64 -2.29 3.04
N LYS A 148 10.95 -2.11 4.32
CA LYS A 148 12.25 -2.45 4.92
C LYS A 148 12.07 -3.48 6.03
N PRO A 149 13.03 -4.41 6.25
CA PRO A 149 12.96 -5.32 7.37
C PRO A 149 13.05 -4.56 8.71
N GLU A 150 12.62 -5.20 9.79
CA GLU A 150 12.87 -4.73 11.16
C GLU A 150 14.38 -4.70 11.40
N HIS A 151 14.87 -3.55 11.86
CA HIS A 151 16.28 -3.28 12.14
C HIS A 151 16.36 -1.91 12.81
N LEU A 152 17.27 -1.74 13.76
CA LEU A 152 17.40 -0.53 14.60
C LEU A 152 17.35 0.78 13.79
N ILE A 153 18.05 0.84 12.66
CA ILE A 153 18.10 2.03 11.80
C ILE A 153 16.75 2.30 11.11
N HIS A 154 16.09 1.26 10.59
CA HIS A 154 14.79 1.39 9.92
C HIS A 154 13.68 1.72 10.92
N ASP A 155 13.75 1.14 12.12
CA ASP A 155 12.81 1.41 13.20
C ASP A 155 12.95 2.84 13.72
N ALA A 156 14.19 3.32 13.91
CA ALA A 156 14.44 4.72 14.23
C ALA A 156 13.88 5.65 13.15
N ALA A 157 14.11 5.36 11.86
CA ALA A 157 13.56 6.15 10.76
C ALA A 157 12.02 6.20 10.78
N ARG A 158 11.34 5.07 11.05
CA ARG A 158 9.88 5.04 11.21
C ARG A 158 9.41 5.90 12.38
N ILE A 159 10.09 5.82 13.52
CA ILE A 159 9.78 6.66 14.70
C ILE A 159 9.91 8.13 14.35
N PHE A 160 10.97 8.53 13.65
CA PHE A 160 11.15 9.91 13.19
C PHE A 160 10.03 10.37 12.25
N ILE A 161 9.62 9.53 11.29
CA ILE A 161 8.50 9.84 10.39
C ILE A 161 7.21 10.02 11.20
N LYS A 162 6.97 9.13 12.17
CA LYS A 162 5.79 9.14 13.06
C LYS A 162 5.78 10.33 14.02
N ALA A 163 6.93 10.84 14.45
CA ALA A 163 7.06 12.00 15.35
C ALA A 163 6.63 13.35 14.73
N LYS A 164 5.98 13.31 13.56
CA LYS A 164 5.32 14.43 12.86
C LYS A 164 6.16 15.68 12.58
N SER A 165 7.50 15.61 12.63
CA SER A 165 8.37 16.80 12.46
C SER A 165 8.49 17.28 11.00
N GLY A 166 8.41 16.37 10.01
CA GLY A 166 8.45 16.67 8.56
C GLY A 166 9.75 17.30 8.01
N LEU A 167 10.56 17.91 8.87
CA LEU A 167 11.74 18.71 8.53
C LEU A 167 12.84 17.91 7.83
N LEU A 168 12.90 16.60 8.09
CA LEU A 168 13.99 15.72 7.66
C LEU A 168 13.52 14.57 6.75
N ASP A 169 12.26 14.56 6.30
CA ASP A 169 11.76 13.49 5.44
C ASP A 169 12.57 13.41 4.12
N TRP A 170 12.93 14.55 3.53
CA TRP A 170 13.79 14.61 2.33
C TRP A 170 15.18 14.02 2.58
N ALA A 171 15.74 14.18 3.79
CA ALA A 171 17.04 13.66 4.15
C ALA A 171 16.97 12.13 4.28
N LEU A 172 15.91 11.60 4.90
CA LEU A 172 15.67 10.16 4.98
C LEU A 172 15.54 9.53 3.58
N VAL A 173 14.87 10.21 2.64
CA VAL A 173 14.76 9.75 1.24
C VAL A 173 16.14 9.69 0.59
N LYS A 174 16.96 10.75 0.72
CA LYS A 174 18.33 10.76 0.19
C LYS A 174 19.21 9.67 0.79
N ILE A 175 19.08 9.40 2.08
CA ILE A 175 19.80 8.31 2.76
C ILE A 175 19.38 6.96 2.18
N ASP A 176 18.07 6.72 2.01
CA ASP A 176 17.54 5.48 1.41
C ASP A 176 18.11 5.24 0.00
N ASP A 177 18.19 6.30 -0.82
CA ASP A 177 18.77 6.25 -2.17
C ASP A 177 20.29 6.02 -2.17
N THR A 178 21.02 6.70 -1.28
CA THR A 178 22.48 6.61 -1.17
C THR A 178 22.90 5.21 -0.73
N LEU A 179 22.16 4.61 0.21
CA LEU A 179 22.37 3.22 0.64
C LEU A 179 21.92 2.20 -0.41
N GLY A 180 21.38 2.64 -1.55
CA GLY A 180 21.05 1.79 -2.69
C GLY A 180 19.80 0.92 -2.48
N TYR A 181 18.98 1.23 -1.48
CA TYR A 181 17.80 0.44 -1.21
C TYR A 181 16.76 0.53 -2.33
N GLY A 182 16.09 -0.59 -2.61
CA GLY A 182 15.03 -0.66 -3.62
C GLY A 182 15.52 -0.78 -5.06
N LYS A 183 16.84 -0.74 -5.32
CA LYS A 183 17.43 -0.97 -6.64
C LYS A 183 17.14 -2.39 -7.13
N GLN A 184 16.91 -2.52 -8.44
CA GLN A 184 16.85 -3.83 -9.09
C GLN A 184 18.28 -4.38 -9.18
N LYS A 185 18.48 -5.65 -8.82
CA LYS A 185 19.70 -6.34 -9.23
C LYS A 185 19.68 -6.46 -10.76
N SER A 186 20.78 -6.15 -11.44
CA SER A 186 20.85 -6.33 -12.89
C SER A 186 20.55 -7.80 -13.21
N VAL A 187 19.72 -8.03 -14.24
CA VAL A 187 19.42 -9.39 -14.72
C VAL A 187 20.68 -10.02 -15.34
N HIS A 188 21.58 -9.16 -15.82
CA HIS A 188 22.90 -9.50 -16.31
C HIS A 188 23.91 -9.11 -15.24
N GLY A 189 24.29 -10.04 -14.38
CA GLY A 189 25.45 -9.87 -13.51
C GLY A 189 26.73 -9.67 -14.34
N ARG A 190 26.96 -8.43 -14.75
CA ARG A 190 28.22 -7.69 -14.70
C ARG A 190 27.92 -6.38 -13.98
#